data_AF-A0A660KMZ7-F1
#
_entry.id   AF-A0A660KMZ7-F1
#
_cell.length_a   1.000
_cell.length_b   1.000
_cell.length_c   1.000
_cell.angle_alpha   90.00
_cell.angle_beta   90.00
_cell.angle_gamma   90.00
#
_symmetry.space_group_name_H-M   'P 1'
#
loop_
_entity.id
_entity.type
_entity.pdbx_description
1 polymer ?
#
loop_
_entity_poly.entity_id
_entity_poly.type
_entity_poly.pdbx_seq_one_letter_code
_entity_poly.pdbx_strand_id
1 'polypeptide(L)'
;MTGAQECESVTLDLLKKKMTEFAKERDWQQFHSPRNLLLALVGEVGELSEIFQWKGEVPKGLPDWTEEEKVHLGEELSDVLLYLVQLSDICGIDLGKAALRKVQLNALKYPVSNERSQASINGSHSQAGRF
;
A
#
# COMPACT_ATOMS: atom_id res chain seq x y z
N MET A 1 -35.78 -2.67 -16.60
CA MET A 1 -35.19 -3.23 -15.36
C MET A 1 -33.70 -3.34 -15.60
N THR A 2 -32.95 -2.29 -15.31
CA THR A 2 -31.48 -2.29 -15.38
C THR A 2 -30.98 -2.78 -14.02
N GLY A 3 -30.50 -4.02 -13.99
CA GLY A 3 -29.91 -4.60 -12.79
C GLY A 3 -28.76 -3.71 -12.31
N ALA A 4 -28.83 -3.29 -11.06
CA ALA A 4 -27.69 -2.69 -10.38
C ALA A 4 -26.54 -3.72 -10.46
N GLN A 5 -25.45 -3.34 -11.12
CA GLN A 5 -24.18 -4.05 -11.01
C GLN A 5 -23.80 -4.01 -9.53
N GLU A 6 -23.90 -5.15 -8.83
CA GLU A 6 -23.28 -5.29 -7.52
C GLU A 6 -21.80 -4.98 -7.70
N CYS A 7 -21.32 -3.90 -7.07
CA CYS A 7 -19.92 -3.55 -7.06
C CYS A 7 -19.19 -4.61 -6.23
N GLU A 8 -18.70 -5.64 -6.90
CA GLU A 8 -17.88 -6.68 -6.28
C GLU A 8 -16.66 -6.01 -5.64
N SER A 9 -16.50 -6.15 -4.32
CA SER A 9 -15.39 -5.53 -3.60
C SER A 9 -14.05 -6.12 -4.05
N VAL A 10 -13.09 -5.28 -4.41
CA VAL A 10 -11.74 -5.75 -4.77
C VAL A 10 -11.04 -6.29 -3.53
N THR A 11 -10.54 -7.54 -3.61
CA THR A 11 -9.80 -8.21 -2.52
C THR A 11 -8.37 -8.54 -2.96
N LEU A 12 -7.45 -8.70 -1.98
CA LEU A 12 -6.08 -9.14 -2.29
C LEU A 12 -6.06 -10.50 -3.01
N ASP A 13 -6.97 -11.41 -2.66
CA ASP A 13 -7.11 -12.70 -3.35
C ASP A 13 -7.62 -12.55 -4.78
N LEU A 14 -8.51 -11.59 -5.05
CA LEU A 14 -8.94 -11.28 -6.42
C LEU A 14 -7.77 -10.74 -7.25
N LEU A 15 -7.02 -9.77 -6.71
CA LEU A 15 -5.85 -9.18 -7.39
C LEU A 15 -4.80 -10.26 -7.68
N LYS A 16 -4.48 -11.09 -6.68
CA LYS A 16 -3.57 -12.22 -6.81
C LYS A 16 -3.97 -13.14 -7.96
N LYS A 17 -5.24 -13.57 -8.01
CA LYS A 17 -5.77 -14.41 -9.09
C LYS A 17 -5.62 -13.76 -10.46
N LYS A 18 -6.01 -12.49 -10.59
CA LYS A 18 -5.90 -11.73 -11.85
C LYS A 18 -4.44 -11.64 -12.33
N MET A 19 -3.49 -11.39 -11.42
CA MET A 19 -2.06 -11.35 -11.76
C MET A 19 -1.51 -12.72 -12.15
N THR A 20 -1.90 -13.79 -11.43
CA THR A 20 -1.49 -15.16 -11.78
C THR A 20 -2.00 -15.56 -13.16
N GLU A 21 -3.26 -15.24 -13.49
CA GLU A 21 -3.85 -15.48 -14.82
C GLU A 21 -3.10 -14.69 -15.90
N PHE A 22 -2.90 -13.39 -15.69
CA PHE A 22 -2.17 -12.52 -16.61
C PHE A 22 -0.74 -13.02 -16.90
N ALA A 23 -0.02 -13.44 -15.87
CA ALA A 23 1.34 -13.96 -15.99
C ALA A 23 1.37 -15.32 -16.71
N LYS A 24 0.37 -16.18 -16.46
CA LYS A 24 0.26 -17.50 -17.10
C LYS A 24 0.00 -17.37 -18.60
N GLU A 25 -0.87 -16.45 -19.02
CA GLU A 25 -1.16 -16.19 -20.43
C GLU A 25 0.07 -15.76 -21.23
N ARG A 26 1.07 -15.17 -20.56
CA ARG A 26 2.28 -14.61 -21.16
C ARG A 26 3.53 -15.47 -20.92
N ASP A 27 3.39 -16.60 -20.24
CA ASP A 27 4.50 -17.46 -19.80
C ASP A 27 5.56 -16.70 -18.97
N TRP A 28 5.12 -15.70 -18.19
CA TRP A 28 5.99 -14.83 -17.41
C TRP A 28 6.35 -15.39 -16.03
N GLN A 29 5.70 -16.48 -15.62
CA GLN A 29 5.96 -17.12 -14.32
C GLN A 29 7.43 -17.48 -14.11
N GLN A 30 8.17 -17.77 -15.18
CA GLN A 30 9.62 -18.06 -15.14
C GLN A 30 10.48 -16.89 -14.63
N PHE A 31 10.02 -15.64 -14.77
CA PHE A 31 10.76 -14.45 -14.35
C PHE A 31 10.45 -14.01 -12.91
N HIS A 32 9.41 -14.58 -12.30
CA HIS A 32 8.89 -14.17 -11.00
C HIS A 32 9.61 -14.87 -9.83
N SER A 33 10.94 -14.75 -9.77
CA SER A 33 11.65 -15.09 -8.52
C SER A 33 11.37 -14.03 -7.43
N PRO A 34 11.38 -14.38 -6.13
CA PRO A 34 11.17 -13.41 -5.05
C PRO A 34 12.08 -12.18 -5.15
N ARG A 35 13.35 -12.38 -5.52
CA ARG A 35 14.30 -11.29 -5.70
C ARG A 35 13.90 -10.35 -6.84
N ASN A 36 13.47 -10.90 -7.98
CA ASN A 36 13.09 -10.08 -9.13
C ASN A 36 11.83 -9.26 -8.83
N LEU A 37 10.84 -9.86 -8.18
CA LEU A 37 9.62 -9.14 -7.77
C LEU A 37 9.93 -8.05 -6.72
N LEU A 38 10.84 -8.30 -5.79
CA LEU A 38 11.30 -7.28 -4.85
C LEU A 38 11.99 -6.11 -5.58
N LEU A 39 12.84 -6.39 -6.57
CA LEU A 39 13.52 -5.34 -7.33
C LEU A 39 12.54 -4.54 -8.20
N ALA A 40 11.54 -5.19 -8.80
CA ALA A 40 10.47 -4.51 -9.51
C ALA A 40 9.65 -3.61 -8.57
N LEU A 41 9.25 -4.12 -7.39
CA LEU A 41 8.58 -3.32 -6.36
C LEU A 41 9.38 -2.07 -5.97
N VAL A 42 10.71 -2.17 -5.84
CA VAL A 42 11.56 -1.01 -5.55
C VAL A 42 11.56 -0.01 -6.71
N GLY A 43 11.50 -0.49 -7.96
CA GLY A 43 11.33 0.33 -9.15
C GLY A 43 10.05 1.17 -9.08
N GLU A 44 8.90 0.53 -8.86
CA GLU A 44 7.60 1.22 -8.76
C GLU A 44 7.53 2.21 -7.59
N VAL A 45 8.19 1.90 -6.46
CA VAL A 45 8.33 2.86 -5.36
C VAL A 45 9.17 4.08 -5.79
N GLY A 46 10.15 3.87 -6.66
CA GLY A 46 10.90 4.94 -7.31
C GLY A 46 10.02 5.81 -8.19
N GLU A 47 9.26 5.22 -9.10
CA GLU A 47 8.32 5.93 -10.00
C GLU A 47 7.26 6.71 -9.19
N LEU A 48 6.67 6.09 -8.18
CA LEU A 48 5.80 6.76 -7.22
C LEU A 48 6.50 7.96 -6.54
N SER A 49 7.78 7.83 -6.20
CA SER A 49 8.55 8.91 -5.58
C SER A 49 8.81 10.06 -6.56
N GLU A 50 9.01 9.77 -7.84
CA GLU A 50 9.24 10.77 -8.89
C GLU A 50 8.06 11.74 -9.05
N ILE A 51 6.83 11.29 -8.79
CA ILE A 51 5.64 12.14 -8.79
C ILE A 51 5.75 13.27 -7.75
N PHE A 52 6.35 12.99 -6.60
CA PHE A 52 6.45 13.94 -5.49
C PHE A 52 7.78 14.69 -5.43
N GLN A 53 8.82 14.23 -6.14
CA GLN A 53 10.21 14.66 -5.93
C GLN A 53 10.44 16.19 -6.02
N TRP A 54 9.65 16.89 -6.85
CA TRP A 54 9.73 18.35 -7.04
C TRP A 54 8.52 19.11 -6.47
N LYS A 55 7.58 18.40 -5.84
CA LYS A 55 6.46 19.02 -5.14
C LYS A 55 6.96 19.49 -3.77
N GLY A 56 6.59 20.71 -3.37
CA GLY A 56 6.82 21.20 -2.01
C GLY A 56 5.94 20.47 -0.99
N GLU A 57 5.41 21.18 -0.01
CA GLU A 57 4.37 20.59 0.84
C GLU A 57 3.13 20.27 0.00
N VAL A 58 2.72 18.99 0.00
CA VAL A 58 1.52 18.53 -0.73
C VAL A 58 0.34 18.45 0.24
N PRO A 59 -0.71 19.26 0.04
CA PRO A 59 -1.88 19.23 0.91
C PRO A 59 -2.69 17.94 0.77
N LYS A 60 -3.32 17.51 1.87
CA LYS A 60 -4.23 16.36 1.86
C LYS A 60 -5.37 16.57 0.88
N GLY A 61 -5.71 15.53 0.13
CA GLY A 61 -6.78 15.56 -0.86
C GLY A 61 -6.38 16.14 -2.22
N LEU A 62 -5.13 16.58 -2.38
CA LEU A 62 -4.56 17.00 -3.67
C LEU A 62 -5.41 18.05 -4.43
N PRO A 63 -5.87 19.14 -3.77
CA PRO A 63 -6.75 20.14 -4.38
C PRO A 63 -6.15 20.82 -5.61
N ASP A 64 -4.82 20.97 -5.66
CA ASP A 64 -4.11 21.65 -6.74
C ASP A 64 -3.63 20.70 -7.84
N TRP A 65 -4.00 19.42 -7.79
CA TRP A 65 -3.60 18.43 -8.77
C TRP A 65 -4.66 18.26 -9.84
N THR A 66 -4.22 18.11 -11.10
CA THR A 66 -5.12 17.78 -12.20
C THR A 66 -5.64 16.34 -12.06
N GLU A 67 -6.70 16.02 -12.79
CA GLU A 67 -7.23 14.66 -12.78
C GLU A 67 -6.22 13.67 -13.40
N GLU A 68 -5.46 14.10 -14.40
CA GLU A 68 -4.39 13.30 -15.00
C GLU A 68 -3.27 13.00 -13.98
N GLU A 69 -2.87 13.97 -13.16
CA GLU A 69 -1.89 13.74 -12.09
C GLU A 69 -2.41 12.75 -11.04
N LYS A 70 -3.69 12.81 -10.70
CA LYS A 70 -4.32 11.86 -9.76
C LYS A 70 -4.46 10.46 -10.35
N VAL A 71 -4.76 10.35 -11.65
CA VAL A 71 -4.79 9.07 -12.37
C VAL A 71 -3.41 8.45 -12.35
N HIS A 72 -2.37 9.20 -12.74
CA HIS A 72 -0.99 8.72 -12.73
C HIS A 72 -0.53 8.30 -11.33
N LEU A 73 -0.84 9.09 -10.29
CA LEU A 73 -0.60 8.68 -8.91
C LEU A 73 -1.31 7.36 -8.55
N GLY A 74 -2.54 7.18 -9.04
CA GLY A 74 -3.30 5.95 -8.85
C GLY A 74 -2.67 4.74 -9.53
N GLU A 75 -2.07 4.92 -10.71
CA GLU A 75 -1.33 3.89 -11.44
C GLU A 75 -0.10 3.45 -10.64
N GLU A 76 0.77 4.36 -10.23
CA GLU A 76 1.98 4.02 -9.46
C GLU A 76 1.68 3.39 -8.10
N LEU A 77 0.64 3.88 -7.40
CA LEU A 77 0.17 3.24 -6.17
C LEU A 77 -0.34 1.81 -6.42
N SER A 78 -0.97 1.58 -7.57
CA SER A 78 -1.47 0.26 -7.96
C SER A 78 -0.32 -0.67 -8.30
N ASP A 79 0.71 -0.22 -9.01
CA ASP A 79 1.86 -1.06 -9.37
C ASP A 79 2.63 -1.51 -8.13
N VAL A 80 2.87 -0.61 -7.17
CA VAL A 80 3.42 -0.97 -5.84
C VAL A 80 2.56 -2.05 -5.15
N LEU A 81 1.23 -1.89 -5.15
CA LEU A 81 0.32 -2.88 -4.56
C LEU A 81 0.40 -4.23 -5.27
N LEU A 82 0.37 -4.25 -6.60
CA LEU A 82 0.33 -5.47 -7.41
C LEU A 82 1.62 -6.27 -7.27
N TYR A 83 2.79 -5.62 -7.25
CA TYR A 83 4.05 -6.31 -7.00
C TYR A 83 4.15 -6.82 -5.56
N LEU A 84 3.66 -6.08 -4.57
CA LEU A 84 3.64 -6.55 -3.18
C LEU A 84 2.74 -7.78 -3.01
N VAL A 85 1.56 -7.79 -3.66
CA VAL A 85 0.65 -8.94 -3.66
C VAL A 85 1.32 -10.16 -4.32
N GLN A 86 1.91 -10.01 -5.51
CA GLN A 86 2.61 -11.10 -6.18
C GLN A 86 3.79 -11.63 -5.38
N LEU A 87 4.60 -10.74 -4.80
CA LEU A 87 5.73 -11.12 -3.96
C LEU A 87 5.25 -11.94 -2.76
N SER A 88 4.14 -11.54 -2.13
CA SER A 88 3.57 -12.28 -1.02
C SER A 88 3.09 -13.68 -1.43
N ASP A 89 2.45 -13.82 -2.59
CA ASP A 89 1.96 -15.10 -3.11
C ASP A 89 3.11 -16.09 -3.37
N ILE A 90 4.16 -15.64 -4.07
CA ILE A 90 5.33 -16.48 -4.37
C ILE A 90 6.11 -16.84 -3.10
N CYS A 91 6.08 -15.99 -2.07
CA CYS A 91 6.66 -16.31 -0.77
C CYS A 91 5.76 -17.18 0.13
N GLY A 92 4.53 -17.51 -0.31
CA GLY A 92 3.57 -18.27 0.49
C GLY A 92 3.04 -17.51 1.72
N ILE A 93 3.00 -16.17 1.65
CA ILE A 93 2.57 -15.30 2.74
C ILE A 93 1.13 -14.83 2.49
N ASP A 94 0.24 -15.12 3.43
CA ASP A 94 -1.09 -14.51 3.46
C ASP A 94 -0.97 -13.03 3.89
N LEU A 95 -0.85 -12.14 2.90
CA LEU A 95 -0.63 -10.72 3.12
C LEU A 95 -1.77 -10.07 3.92
N GLY A 96 -3.02 -10.48 3.68
CA GLY A 96 -4.18 -9.97 4.41
C GLY A 96 -4.10 -10.30 5.90
N LYS A 97 -3.84 -11.56 6.25
CA LYS A 97 -3.64 -11.96 7.66
C LYS A 97 -2.42 -11.27 8.28
N ALA A 98 -1.31 -11.16 7.54
CA ALA A 98 -0.10 -10.49 8.02
C ALA A 98 -0.36 -9.01 8.33
N ALA A 99 -1.06 -8.29 7.45
CA ALA A 99 -1.44 -6.90 7.64
C ALA A 99 -2.35 -6.69 8.85
N LEU A 100 -3.40 -7.51 9.00
CA LEU A 100 -4.32 -7.45 10.15
C LEU A 100 -3.59 -7.68 11.47
N ARG A 101 -2.71 -8.69 11.53
CA ARG A 101 -1.85 -8.92 12.70
C ARG A 101 -0.96 -7.71 12.98
N LYS A 102 -0.38 -7.09 11.95
CA LYS A 102 0.49 -5.91 12.11
C LYS A 102 -0.27 -4.70 12.66
N VAL A 103 -1.51 -4.47 12.24
CA VAL A 103 -2.38 -3.41 12.80
C VAL A 103 -2.63 -3.63 14.29
N GLN A 104 -2.95 -4.86 14.71
CA GLN A 104 -3.13 -5.19 16.13
C GLN A 104 -1.87 -4.93 16.95
N LEU A 105 -0.70 -5.34 16.44
CA LEU A 105 0.58 -5.08 17.09
C LEU A 105 0.90 -3.57 17.18
N ASN A 106 0.55 -2.80 16.14
CA ASN A 106 0.74 -1.35 16.16
C ASN A 106 -0.16 -0.66 17.20
N ALA A 107 -1.40 -1.14 17.39
CA ALA A 107 -2.30 -0.63 18.42
C ALA A 107 -1.79 -0.87 19.84
N LEU A 108 -1.11 -2.01 20.08
CA LEU A 108 -0.44 -2.27 21.36
C LEU A 108 0.80 -1.40 21.55
N LYS A 109 1.54 -1.13 20.47
CA LYS A 109 2.74 -0.28 20.49
C LYS A 109 2.41 1.21 20.71
N TYR A 110 1.27 1.66 20.17
CA TYR A 110 0.79 3.05 20.25
C TYR A 110 -0.64 3.07 20.77
N PRO A 111 -0.84 2.85 22.09
CA PRO A 111 -2.17 2.87 22.67
C PRO A 111 -2.78 4.26 22.54
N VAL A 112 -4.11 4.33 22.40
CA VAL A 112 -4.83 5.60 22.49
C VAL A 112 -4.60 6.17 23.89
N SER A 113 -3.85 7.27 23.98
CA SER A 113 -3.80 8.06 25.20
C SER A 113 -5.20 8.62 25.45
N ASN A 114 -5.81 8.29 26.59
CA ASN A 114 -6.97 9.02 27.06
C ASN A 114 -6.52 10.45 27.39
N GLU A 115 -6.62 11.36 26.43
CA GLU A 115 -6.29 12.79 26.57
C GLU A 115 -7.22 13.54 27.56
N ARG A 116 -8.06 12.82 28.33
CA ARG A 116 -8.72 13.37 29.53
C ARG A 116 -7.93 13.19 30.83
N SER A 117 -6.81 12.48 30.84
CA SER A 117 -6.07 12.19 32.09
C SER A 117 -4.61 12.69 32.10
N GLN A 118 -4.14 13.38 31.06
CA GLN A 118 -2.75 13.86 30.98
C GLN A 118 -2.60 15.38 31.18
N ALA A 119 -3.59 16.08 31.73
CA ALA A 119 -3.40 17.46 32.24
C ALA A 119 -2.66 17.50 33.60
N SER A 120 -2.22 16.36 34.13
CA SER A 120 -1.40 16.32 35.34
C SER A 120 -0.47 15.12 35.26
N ILE A 121 0.67 15.27 34.59
CA ILE A 121 2.00 14.80 35.03
C ILE A 121 3.02 15.36 34.03
N ASN A 122 3.99 16.06 34.60
CA ASN A 122 4.96 16.94 33.94
C ASN A 122 5.87 16.26 32.90
N GLY A 123 6.45 17.13 32.07
CA GLY A 123 7.20 16.78 30.89
C GLY A 123 8.53 16.05 31.12
N SER A 124 8.89 15.29 30.10
CA SER A 124 10.27 15.14 29.66
C SER A 124 10.27 14.56 28.25
N HIS A 125 10.97 15.25 27.36
CA HIS A 125 11.19 14.93 25.95
C HIS A 125 11.47 13.45 25.68
N SER A 126 10.81 12.90 24.67
CA SER A 126 11.36 11.82 23.86
C SER A 126 11.02 12.10 22.40
N GLN A 127 12.05 12.36 21.60
CA GLN A 127 11.94 12.53 20.16
C GLN A 127 11.32 11.28 19.55
N ALA A 128 10.13 11.43 18.96
CA ALA A 128 9.56 10.45 18.06
C ALA A 128 10.43 10.44 16.79
N GLY A 129 11.21 9.38 16.65
CA GLY A 129 11.93 9.06 15.43
C GLY A 129 10.98 8.99 14.25
N ARG A 130 11.31 9.81 13.26
CA ARG A 130 10.68 10.05 11.96
C ARG A 130 10.16 8.79 11.27
N PHE A 131 9.06 9.00 10.54
CA PHE A 131 8.67 8.20 9.37
C PHE A 131 9.83 8.14 8.35
#